data_AF-A0A5R1NTL1-F1
#
_entry.id   AF-A0A5R1NTL1-F1
#
_cell.length_a   1.000
_cell.length_b   1.000
_cell.length_c   1.000
_cell.angle_alpha   90.00
_cell.angle_beta   90.00
_cell.angle_gamma   90.00
#
_symmetry.space_group_name_H-M   'P 1'
#
loop_
_entity.id
_entity.type
_entity.pdbx_description
1 polymer ?
#
loop_
_entity_poly.entity_id
_entity_poly.type
_entity_poly.pdbx_seq_one_letter_code
_entity_poly.pdbx_strand_id
1 'polypeptide(L)'
;MAEPPHPINWNLLSADNAEAEWIELNHWVNWLRRTYGLPASVVPPFWHRHPELVWELSALHLHWLGAYDPDQHGSAPFGWHRDFADARQRLRDWVAMSGTRLERDRHTRQTAWPGEPPANAIKDVVIGDRDEDFVQFVVDDVARRRDAEASLYSRG
;
A
#
# COMPACT_ATOMS: atom_id res chain seq x y z
N MET A 1 -0.02 -12.59 -23.88
CA MET A 1 0.19 -11.13 -23.75
C MET A 1 -0.17 -10.79 -22.32
N ALA A 2 0.71 -10.10 -21.58
CA ALA A 2 0.37 -9.61 -20.25
C ALA A 2 -0.69 -8.51 -20.40
N GLU A 3 -1.65 -8.46 -19.47
CA GLU A 3 -2.63 -7.37 -19.44
C GLU A 3 -1.90 -6.04 -19.17
N PRO A 4 -2.23 -4.94 -19.88
CA PRO A 4 -1.62 -3.65 -19.60
C PRO A 4 -1.91 -3.20 -18.15
N PRO A 5 -0.95 -2.54 -17.49
CA PRO A 5 -1.14 -2.07 -16.12
C PRO A 5 -2.34 -1.14 -16.03
N HIS A 6 -3.27 -1.42 -15.11
CA HIS A 6 -4.49 -0.65 -14.90
C HIS A 6 -4.57 -0.07 -13.49
N PRO A 7 -5.29 1.05 -13.28
CA PRO A 7 -5.49 1.61 -11.94
C PRO A 7 -6.05 0.56 -10.96
N ILE A 8 -5.39 0.41 -9.80
CA ILE A 8 -5.84 -0.48 -8.73
C ILE A 8 -6.77 0.32 -7.82
N ASN A 9 -8.02 -0.11 -7.72
CA ASN A 9 -8.95 0.38 -6.70
C ASN A 9 -9.14 -0.67 -5.61
N TRP A 10 -8.36 -0.55 -4.53
CA TRP A 10 -8.37 -1.49 -3.40
C TRP A 10 -9.75 -1.73 -2.76
N ASN A 11 -10.69 -0.78 -2.89
CA ASN A 11 -12.03 -0.91 -2.34
C ASN A 11 -12.94 -1.83 -3.17
N LEU A 12 -12.60 -2.06 -4.44
CA LEU A 12 -13.43 -2.81 -5.39
C LEU A 12 -12.87 -4.18 -5.77
N LEU A 13 -11.66 -4.51 -5.30
CA LEU A 13 -11.05 -5.81 -5.56
C LEU A 13 -11.84 -6.93 -4.89
N SER A 14 -12.06 -8.00 -5.65
CA SER A 14 -12.49 -9.29 -5.08
C SER A 14 -11.41 -9.84 -4.15
N ALA A 15 -11.75 -10.86 -3.37
CA ALA A 15 -10.81 -11.53 -2.49
C ALA A 15 -9.55 -12.02 -3.23
N ASP A 16 -9.74 -12.75 -4.34
CA ASP A 16 -8.63 -13.35 -5.07
C ASP A 16 -7.77 -12.28 -5.80
N ASN A 17 -8.41 -11.23 -6.34
CA ASN A 17 -7.66 -10.12 -6.95
C ASN A 17 -6.87 -9.34 -5.89
N ALA A 18 -7.46 -9.11 -4.71
CA ALA A 18 -6.76 -8.42 -3.62
C ALA A 18 -5.54 -9.20 -3.15
N GLU A 19 -5.63 -10.53 -3.03
CA GLU A 19 -4.49 -11.38 -2.67
C GLU A 19 -3.32 -11.22 -3.64
N ALA A 20 -3.60 -11.33 -4.94
CA ALA A 20 -2.59 -11.17 -5.98
C ALA A 20 -1.94 -9.77 -5.95
N GLU A 21 -2.76 -8.71 -5.88
CA GLU A 21 -2.26 -7.33 -5.85
C GLU A 21 -1.43 -7.04 -4.59
N TRP A 22 -1.80 -7.59 -3.43
CA TRP A 22 -1.01 -7.44 -2.20
C TRP A 22 0.37 -8.07 -2.35
N ILE A 23 0.45 -9.29 -2.88
CA ILE A 23 1.70 -10.02 -3.06
C ILE A 23 2.62 -9.30 -4.05
N GLU A 24 2.08 -8.90 -5.21
CA GLU A 24 2.83 -8.18 -6.24
C GLU A 24 3.35 -6.83 -5.73
N LEU A 25 2.49 -6.04 -5.06
CA LEU A 25 2.92 -4.77 -4.49
C LEU A 25 4.00 -4.98 -3.42
N ASN A 26 3.88 -6.01 -2.58
CA ASN A 26 4.87 -6.30 -1.54
C ASN A 26 6.24 -6.71 -2.11
N HIS A 27 6.26 -7.52 -3.17
CA HIS A 27 7.48 -7.82 -3.90
C HIS A 27 8.10 -6.56 -4.50
N TRP A 28 7.31 -5.72 -5.17
CA TRP A 28 7.81 -4.50 -5.80
C TRP A 28 8.30 -3.48 -4.78
N VAL A 29 7.60 -3.26 -3.67
CA VAL A 29 8.04 -2.36 -2.59
C VAL A 29 9.36 -2.85 -1.95
N ASN A 30 9.50 -4.17 -1.77
CA ASN A 30 10.76 -4.76 -1.28
C ASN A 30 11.91 -4.57 -2.27
N TRP A 31 11.65 -4.70 -3.57
CA TRP A 31 12.63 -4.36 -4.60
C TRP A 31 12.99 -2.87 -4.55
N LEU A 32 11.99 -1.97 -4.57
CA LEU A 32 12.18 -0.52 -4.59
C LEU A 32 13.06 -0.04 -3.43
N ARG A 33 12.73 -0.45 -2.20
CA ARG A 33 13.48 0.00 -1.02
C ARG A 33 14.92 -0.52 -0.98
N ARG A 34 15.18 -1.73 -1.50
CA ARG A 34 16.53 -2.30 -1.58
C ARG A 34 17.34 -1.65 -2.71
N THR A 35 16.75 -1.50 -3.89
CA THR A 35 17.39 -0.95 -5.08
C THR A 35 17.81 0.51 -4.89
N TYR A 36 16.95 1.32 -4.27
CA TYR A 36 17.22 2.75 -4.06
C TYR A 36 17.71 3.09 -2.64
N GLY A 37 17.99 2.09 -1.80
CA GLY A 37 18.49 2.29 -0.43
C GLY A 37 17.56 3.16 0.43
N LEU A 38 16.25 2.96 0.32
CA LEU A 38 15.26 3.81 0.98
C LEU A 38 15.23 3.55 2.48
N PRO A 39 15.35 4.58 3.33
CA PRO A 39 15.21 4.43 4.77
C PRO A 39 13.73 4.23 5.17
N ALA A 40 13.52 3.74 6.40
CA ALA A 40 12.19 3.56 6.97
C ALA A 40 11.37 4.87 7.05
N SER A 41 12.02 6.03 7.00
CA SER A 41 11.35 7.33 6.92
C SER A 41 10.71 7.63 5.56
N VAL A 42 11.01 6.84 4.53
CA VAL A 42 10.39 6.93 3.20
C VAL A 42 9.48 5.73 2.97
N VAL A 43 9.96 4.52 3.23
CA VAL A 43 9.17 3.28 3.13
C VAL A 43 9.35 2.48 4.42
N PRO A 44 8.37 2.54 5.35
CA PRO A 44 8.46 1.86 6.63
C PRO A 44 8.15 0.37 6.48
N PRO A 45 8.57 -0.49 7.44
CA PRO A 45 8.33 -1.94 7.35
C PRO A 45 6.85 -2.34 7.25
N PHE A 46 5.97 -1.59 7.92
CA PHE A 46 4.53 -1.87 8.05
C PHE A 46 3.66 -0.98 7.15
N TRP A 47 4.20 -0.54 6.00
CA TRP A 47 3.50 0.32 5.04
C TRP A 47 2.12 -0.23 4.62
N HIS A 48 1.95 -1.55 4.59
CA HIS A 48 0.72 -2.24 4.19
C HIS A 48 -0.46 -1.95 5.12
N ARG A 49 -0.21 -1.50 6.35
CA ARG A 49 -1.23 -1.12 7.33
C ARG A 49 -1.74 0.31 7.17
N HIS A 50 -1.13 1.10 6.29
CA HIS A 50 -1.41 2.53 6.12
C HIS A 50 -1.99 2.80 4.73
N PRO A 51 -3.31 3.02 4.61
CA PRO A 51 -3.97 3.21 3.33
C PRO A 51 -3.30 4.29 2.46
N GLU A 52 -2.89 5.41 3.04
CA GLU A 52 -2.20 6.50 2.34
C GLU A 52 -0.90 6.05 1.67
N LEU A 53 -0.15 5.14 2.30
CA LEU A 53 1.06 4.55 1.72
C LEU A 53 0.69 3.52 0.65
N VAL A 54 -0.31 2.69 0.90
CA VAL A 54 -0.79 1.67 -0.05
C VAL A 54 -1.22 2.34 -1.37
N TRP A 55 -2.01 3.42 -1.31
CA TRP A 55 -2.45 4.15 -2.51
C TRP A 55 -1.30 4.78 -3.28
N GLU A 56 -0.39 5.50 -2.60
CA GLU A 56 0.75 6.15 -3.27
C GLU A 56 1.72 5.11 -3.87
N LEU A 57 2.02 4.03 -3.15
CA LEU A 57 2.91 2.97 -3.63
C LEU A 57 2.30 2.18 -4.79
N SER A 58 0.99 1.93 -4.78
CA SER A 58 0.28 1.30 -5.90
C SER A 58 0.37 2.16 -7.16
N ALA A 59 0.13 3.46 -7.04
CA ALA A 59 0.23 4.39 -8.17
C ALA A 59 1.66 4.46 -8.72
N LEU A 60 2.66 4.49 -7.85
CA LEU A 60 4.06 4.50 -8.24
C LEU A 60 4.48 3.18 -8.93
N HIS A 61 3.96 2.04 -8.48
CA HIS A 61 4.16 0.74 -9.12
C HIS A 61 3.57 0.71 -10.53
N LEU A 62 2.33 1.16 -10.70
CA LEU A 62 1.69 1.24 -12.02
C LEU A 62 2.46 2.19 -12.96
N HIS A 63 2.93 3.33 -12.44
CA HIS A 63 3.76 4.24 -13.23
C HIS A 63 5.08 3.58 -13.63
N TRP A 64 5.69 2.78 -12.76
CA TRP A 64 6.90 2.01 -13.08
C TRP A 64 6.63 0.99 -14.19
N LEU A 65 5.56 0.19 -14.07
CA LEU A 65 5.17 -0.78 -15.10
C LEU A 65 4.94 -0.11 -16.45
N GLY A 66 4.19 1.00 -16.45
CA GLY A 66 3.98 1.79 -17.65
C GLY A 66 5.29 2.32 -18.23
N ALA A 67 6.20 2.87 -17.41
CA ALA A 67 7.45 3.46 -17.89
C ALA A 67 8.45 2.46 -18.49
N TYR A 68 8.32 1.18 -18.14
CA TYR A 68 9.17 0.08 -18.64
C TYR A 68 8.45 -0.86 -19.61
N ASP A 69 7.25 -0.48 -20.08
CA ASP A 69 6.54 -1.23 -21.11
C ASP A 69 7.36 -1.27 -22.44
N PRO A 70 7.41 -2.40 -23.16
CA PRO A 70 8.19 -2.54 -24.39
C PRO A 70 7.81 -1.54 -25.50
N ASP A 71 6.57 -1.06 -25.52
CA ASP A 71 6.07 -0.14 -26.55
C ASP A 71 6.29 1.34 -26.16
N GLN A 72 6.83 1.62 -24.97
CA GLN A 72 7.11 2.99 -24.53
C GLN A 72 8.39 3.58 -25.11
N HIS A 73 8.43 4.92 -25.14
CA HIS A 73 9.61 5.65 -25.56
C HIS A 73 10.77 5.41 -24.58
N GLY A 74 12.00 5.27 -25.08
CA GLY A 74 13.18 4.98 -24.25
C GLY A 74 13.54 6.05 -23.19
N SER A 75 12.88 7.22 -23.22
CA SER A 75 13.00 8.25 -22.18
C SER A 75 11.99 8.10 -21.04
N ALA A 76 11.00 7.21 -21.15
CA ALA A 76 9.97 7.00 -20.14
C ALA A 76 10.54 6.62 -18.76
N PRO A 77 11.57 5.74 -18.66
CA PRO A 77 12.23 5.47 -17.37
C PRO A 77 12.80 6.72 -16.70
N PHE A 78 13.32 7.67 -17.48
CA PHE A 78 13.83 8.93 -16.93
C PHE A 78 12.70 9.82 -16.41
N GLY A 79 11.55 9.82 -17.10
CA GLY A 79 10.33 10.46 -16.61
C GLY A 79 9.90 9.90 -15.26
N TRP A 80 9.85 8.57 -15.13
CA TRP A 80 9.51 7.91 -13.86
C TRP A 80 10.44 8.29 -12.72
N HIS A 81 11.76 8.41 -12.96
CA HIS A 81 12.70 8.82 -11.90
C HIS A 81 12.47 10.26 -11.43
N ARG A 82 12.03 11.16 -12.30
CA ARG A 82 11.64 12.52 -11.93
C ARG A 82 10.44 12.49 -11.00
N ASP A 83 9.38 11.78 -11.41
CA ASP A 83 8.13 11.72 -10.65
C ASP A 83 8.30 10.95 -9.33
N PHE A 84 9.19 9.95 -9.31
CA PHE A 84 9.61 9.24 -8.10
C PHE A 84 10.32 10.17 -7.10
N ALA A 85 11.12 11.14 -7.56
CA ALA A 85 11.76 12.10 -6.66
C ALA A 85 10.71 12.94 -5.90
N ASP A 86 9.64 13.35 -6.58
CA ASP A 86 8.53 14.10 -5.98
C ASP A 86 7.69 13.20 -5.05
N ALA A 87 7.41 11.96 -5.47
CA ALA A 87 6.68 10.97 -4.65
C ALA A 87 7.39 10.67 -3.34
N ARG A 88 8.73 10.63 -3.33
CA ARG A 88 9.52 10.43 -2.10
C ARG A 88 9.30 11.52 -1.06
N GLN A 89 8.93 12.73 -1.44
CA GLN A 89 8.58 13.75 -0.45
C GLN A 89 7.22 13.44 0.19
N ARG A 90 6.20 13.14 -0.63
CA ARG A 90 4.86 12.76 -0.13
C ARG A 90 4.91 11.52 0.76
N LEU A 91 5.68 10.50 0.38
CA LEU A 91 5.89 9.31 1.20
C LEU A 91 6.48 9.66 2.58
N ARG A 92 7.44 10.57 2.67
CA ARG A 92 7.97 11.03 3.97
C ARG A 92 6.90 11.73 4.80
N ASP A 93 6.07 12.55 4.17
CA ASP A 93 5.00 13.27 4.85
C ASP A 93 3.95 12.28 5.41
N TRP A 94 3.58 11.25 4.62
CA TRP A 94 2.72 10.16 5.07
C TRP A 94 3.33 9.38 6.23
N VAL A 95 4.59 8.97 6.14
CA VAL A 95 5.28 8.28 7.23
C VAL A 95 5.31 9.14 8.50
N ALA A 96 5.59 10.44 8.38
CA ALA A 96 5.63 11.36 9.51
C ALA A 96 4.26 11.57 10.20
N MET A 97 3.17 11.53 9.42
CA MET A 97 1.80 11.63 9.94
C MET A 97 1.29 10.29 10.50
N SER A 98 1.77 9.18 9.95
CA SER A 98 1.41 7.84 10.38
C SER A 98 2.00 7.48 11.74
N GLY A 99 1.53 6.38 12.30
CA GLY A 99 2.05 5.83 13.54
C GLY A 99 3.23 4.87 13.40
N THR A 100 3.63 4.55 12.17
CA THR A 100 4.58 3.47 11.89
C THR A 100 6.00 3.83 12.28
N ARG A 101 6.71 2.84 12.81
CA ARG A 101 8.12 2.87 13.17
C ARG A 101 8.76 1.54 12.79
N LEU A 102 10.03 1.34 13.15
CA LEU A 102 10.78 0.13 12.79
C LEU A 102 10.17 -1.16 13.37
N GLU A 103 9.77 -1.14 14.64
CA GLU A 103 9.25 -2.32 15.37
C GLU A 103 7.88 -2.06 16.00
N ARG A 104 7.32 -0.88 15.78
CA ARG A 104 6.04 -0.47 16.34
C ARG A 104 5.17 0.16 15.28
N ASP A 105 3.88 -0.08 15.38
CA ASP A 105 2.92 0.52 14.48
C ASP A 105 1.65 0.94 15.21
N ARG A 106 0.99 1.95 14.68
CA ARG A 106 -0.38 2.30 15.02
C ARG A 106 -1.05 2.96 13.82
N HIS A 107 -2.37 2.80 13.71
CA HIS A 107 -3.13 3.46 12.65
C HIS A 107 -2.95 4.98 12.66
N THR A 108 -2.97 5.57 11.47
CA THR A 108 -2.96 7.03 11.27
C THR A 108 -4.13 7.67 12.00
N ARG A 109 -3.84 8.76 12.73
CA ARG A 109 -4.85 9.48 13.50
C ARG A 109 -5.79 10.20 12.57
N GLN A 110 -7.09 10.00 12.77
CA GLN A 110 -8.13 10.77 12.12
C GLN A 110 -8.66 11.82 13.09
N THR A 111 -8.80 13.05 12.61
CA THR A 111 -9.39 14.14 13.37
C THR A 111 -10.91 14.02 13.28
N ALA A 112 -11.58 13.87 14.42
CA ALA A 112 -13.04 13.89 14.47
C ALA A 112 -13.57 15.28 14.06
N TRP A 113 -14.52 15.31 13.14
CA TRP A 113 -15.18 16.55 12.71
C TRP A 113 -16.32 16.96 13.65
N PRO A 114 -16.77 18.23 13.61
CA PRO A 114 -17.92 18.67 14.41
C PRO A 114 -19.15 17.79 14.16
N GLY A 115 -19.67 17.17 15.22
CA GLY A 115 -20.81 16.25 15.17
C GLY A 115 -20.44 14.76 15.14
N GLU A 116 -19.16 14.43 14.97
CA GLU A 116 -18.68 13.05 15.05
C GLU A 116 -18.32 12.66 16.49
N PRO A 117 -18.46 11.37 16.86
CA PRO A 117 -17.94 10.88 18.12
C PRO A 117 -16.42 11.08 18.18
N PRO A 118 -15.84 11.30 19.38
CA PRO A 118 -14.40 11.44 19.52
C PRO A 118 -13.69 10.18 19.02
N ALA A 119 -12.53 10.37 18.40
CA ALA A 119 -11.72 9.25 17.91
C ALA A 119 -11.31 8.33 19.07
N ASN A 120 -11.34 7.02 18.81
CA ASN A 120 -10.89 6.01 19.77
C ASN A 120 -9.41 6.20 20.14
N ALA A 121 -9.05 5.80 21.36
CA ALA A 121 -7.66 5.77 21.78
C ALA A 121 -6.88 4.76 20.92
N ILE A 122 -5.90 5.26 20.15
CA ILE A 122 -5.03 4.44 19.32
C ILE A 122 -3.80 4.05 20.14
N LYS A 123 -3.47 2.75 20.17
CA LYS A 123 -2.30 2.20 20.88
C LYS A 123 -1.25 1.71 19.88
N ASP A 124 0.02 1.87 20.25
CA ASP A 124 1.14 1.28 19.54
C ASP A 124 1.15 -0.25 19.77
N VAL A 125 1.30 -1.00 18.68
CA VAL A 125 1.50 -2.46 18.68
C VAL A 125 2.97 -2.73 18.37
N VAL A 126 3.60 -3.65 19.08
CA VAL A 126 4.96 -4.14 18.75
C VAL A 126 4.82 -5.26 17.73
N ILE A 127 5.59 -5.18 16.65
CA ILE A 127 5.60 -6.19 15.59
C ILE A 127 7.04 -6.71 15.47
N GLY A 128 7.24 -7.97 15.85
CA GLY A 128 8.57 -8.59 15.91
C GLY A 128 9.03 -9.19 14.58
N ASP A 129 8.10 -9.65 13.75
CA ASP A 129 8.37 -10.18 12.42
C ASP A 129 7.45 -9.49 11.41
N ARG A 130 8.05 -8.80 10.45
CA ARG A 130 7.34 -8.04 9.42
C ARG A 130 6.71 -8.93 8.37
N ASP A 131 7.33 -10.05 8.03
CA ASP A 131 6.83 -10.93 6.98
C ASP A 131 5.66 -11.78 7.49
N GLU A 132 5.73 -12.26 8.75
CA GLU A 132 4.58 -12.88 9.41
C GLU A 132 3.40 -11.89 9.53
N ASP A 133 3.68 -10.63 9.90
CA ASP A 133 2.66 -9.58 9.99
C ASP A 133 1.98 -9.31 8.64
N PHE A 134 2.77 -9.24 7.57
CA PHE A 134 2.26 -9.03 6.22
C PHE A 134 1.37 -10.20 5.77
N VAL A 135 1.82 -11.45 5.99
CA VAL A 135 1.03 -12.64 5.66
C VAL A 135 -0.29 -12.63 6.42
N GLN A 136 -0.27 -12.39 7.72
CA GLN A 136 -1.50 -12.34 8.52
C GLN A 136 -2.45 -11.23 8.04
N PHE A 137 -1.92 -10.04 7.72
CA PHE A 137 -2.70 -8.94 7.18
C PHE A 137 -3.42 -9.32 5.88
N VAL A 138 -2.73 -9.98 4.95
CA VAL A 138 -3.33 -10.42 3.68
C VAL A 138 -4.40 -11.49 3.91
N VAL A 139 -4.14 -12.46 4.78
CA VAL A 139 -5.13 -13.49 5.16
C VAL A 139 -6.40 -12.85 5.72
N ASP A 140 -6.25 -11.89 6.63
CA ASP A 140 -7.38 -11.19 7.25
C ASP A 140 -8.16 -10.35 6.23
N ASP A 141 -7.47 -9.65 5.32
CA ASP A 141 -8.11 -8.85 4.26
C ASP A 141 -8.91 -9.72 3.29
N VAL A 142 -8.33 -10.83 2.85
CA VAL A 142 -8.96 -11.80 1.94
C VAL A 142 -10.18 -12.43 2.60
N ALA A 143 -10.08 -12.87 3.86
CA ALA A 143 -11.20 -13.42 4.60
C ALA A 143 -12.36 -12.41 4.71
N ARG A 144 -12.05 -11.16 5.08
CA ARG A 144 -13.03 -10.07 5.16
C ARG A 144 -13.74 -9.81 3.83
N ARG A 145 -13.02 -9.89 2.71
CA ARG A 145 -13.60 -9.74 1.36
C ARG A 145 -14.51 -10.91 0.99
N ARG A 146 -14.10 -12.15 1.26
CA ARG A 146 -14.93 -13.35 1.03
C ARG A 146 -16.23 -13.30 1.82
N ASP A 147 -16.18 -12.88 3.08
CA ASP A 147 -17.39 -12.74 3.90
C ASP A 147 -18.34 -11.65 3.35
N ALA A 148 -17.78 -10.55 2.84
CA ALA A 148 -18.55 -9.49 2.21
C ALA A 148 -19.21 -9.96 0.89
N GLU A 149 -18.47 -10.67 0.05
CA GLU A 149 -18.97 -11.27 -1.20
C GLU A 149 -20.09 -12.28 -0.92
N ALA A 150 -19.88 -13.21 0.02
CA ALA A 150 -20.89 -14.18 0.43
C ALA A 150 -22.17 -13.51 0.96
N SER A 151 -22.03 -12.44 1.74
CA SER A 151 -23.15 -11.66 2.24
C SER A 151 -23.95 -10.97 1.14
N LEU A 152 -23.29 -10.53 0.06
CA LEU A 152 -23.94 -9.96 -1.12
C LEU A 152 -24.71 -11.03 -1.90
N TYR A 153 -24.09 -12.20 -2.14
CA TYR A 153 -24.73 -13.33 -2.81
C TYR A 153 -25.96 -13.86 -2.05
N SER A 154 -25.94 -13.86 -0.72
CA SER A 154 -27.09 -14.28 0.09
C SER A 154 -28.23 -13.25 0.15
N ARG A 155 -28.02 -12.02 -0.34
CA ARG A 155 -29.01 -10.92 -0.32
C ARG A 155 -29.63 -10.62 -1.68
N GLY A 156 -29.11 -11.21 -2.77
CA GLY A 156 -29.62 -11.08 -4.14
C GLY A 156 -30.45 -12.28 -4.54
#